data_AF-A0A5S4VK79-F1
#
_entry.id   AF-A0A5S4VK79-F1
#
_cell.length_a   1.000
_cell.length_b   1.000
_cell.length_c   1.000
_cell.angle_alpha   90.00
_cell.angle_beta   90.00
_cell.angle_gamma   90.00
#
_symmetry.space_group_name_H-M   'P 1'
#
loop_
_entity.id
_entity.type
_entity.pdbx_description
1 polymer ?
#
loop_
_entity_poly.entity_id
_entity_poly.type
_entity_poly.pdbx_seq_one_letter_code
_entity_poly.pdbx_strand_id
1 'polypeptide(L)'
;MQSKEDVLNREPFVKQIVDLTKILSEKRKNCCFAIEGEWGSGKSFALEKIQECLQVEQSETTNTDRFFVVRYDCWRYDYYEEPIVAIISVLKDQIEQYVSLLSNETKKEMLAIVKNTITKIAVEAIKSKTGLDLDGIVGTSEDDGKIYDKYFGFQNIFKEVQEQIKKISEEQTVVIMVDELDRCLPSYAIKVLERIHHVFNELENVVVIIAMEKKQMSNSLHQIYGDEMDVDRYLKKNNLIKF
;
A
#
# COMPACT_ATOMS: atom_id res chain seq x y z
N MET A 1 25.03 -10.31 1.83
CA MET A 1 23.84 -9.93 2.61
C MET A 1 23.95 -10.60 3.97
N GLN A 2 24.15 -9.83 5.05
CA GLN A 2 24.05 -10.37 6.40
C GLN A 2 22.56 -10.66 6.68
N SER A 3 22.20 -11.90 6.95
CA SER A 3 20.86 -12.23 7.43
C SER A 3 20.67 -11.55 8.79
N LYS A 4 19.75 -10.60 8.89
CA LYS A 4 19.29 -10.09 10.18
C LYS A 4 18.71 -11.28 10.96
N GLU A 5 19.41 -11.75 11.99
CA GLU A 5 18.94 -12.83 12.85
C GLU A 5 17.63 -12.44 13.55
N ASP A 6 16.63 -13.33 13.54
CA ASP A 6 15.38 -13.12 14.27
C ASP A 6 15.56 -13.41 15.76
N VAL A 7 16.15 -12.45 16.47
CA VAL A 7 16.43 -12.55 17.92
C VAL A 7 15.14 -12.66 18.76
N LEU A 8 13.97 -12.36 18.18
CA LEU A 8 12.71 -12.25 18.91
C LEU A 8 11.71 -13.37 18.59
N ASN A 9 12.17 -14.44 17.92
CA ASN A 9 11.38 -15.64 17.60
C ASN A 9 10.00 -15.29 17.03
N ARG A 10 9.98 -14.38 16.05
CA ARG A 10 8.77 -13.85 15.41
C ARG A 10 8.29 -14.71 14.26
N GLU A 11 9.02 -15.74 13.86
CA GLU A 11 8.59 -16.68 12.83
C GLU A 11 7.14 -17.18 13.00
N PRO A 12 6.65 -17.56 14.21
CA PRO A 12 5.27 -17.98 14.37
C PRO A 12 4.27 -16.86 14.06
N PHE A 13 4.59 -15.63 14.43
CA PHE A 13 3.76 -14.45 14.16
C PHE A 13 3.75 -14.12 12.65
N VAL A 14 4.94 -14.06 12.02
CA VAL A 14 5.08 -13.84 10.58
C VAL A 14 4.27 -14.89 9.81
N LYS A 15 4.39 -16.17 10.19
CA LYS A 15 3.62 -17.26 9.60
C LYS A 15 2.12 -17.06 9.73
N GLN A 16 1.62 -16.67 10.91
CA GLN A 16 0.19 -16.39 11.10
C GLN A 16 -0.32 -15.30 10.16
N ILE A 17 0.42 -14.21 10.00
CA ILE A 17 0.03 -13.11 9.09
C ILE A 17 0.08 -13.57 7.63
N VAL A 18 1.11 -14.31 7.23
CA VAL A 18 1.22 -14.88 5.88
C VAL A 18 0.05 -15.83 5.59
N ASP A 19 -0.27 -16.75 6.51
CA ASP A 19 -1.38 -17.70 6.37
C ASP A 19 -2.73 -16.97 6.29
N LEU A 20 -2.94 -15.93 7.11
CA LEU A 20 -4.13 -15.07 7.02
C LEU A 20 -4.23 -14.40 5.65
N THR A 21 -3.14 -13.83 5.15
CA THR A 21 -3.11 -13.17 3.83
C THR A 21 -3.37 -14.17 2.70
N LYS A 22 -2.89 -15.42 2.80
CA LYS A 22 -3.24 -16.51 1.86
C LYS A 22 -4.72 -16.84 1.89
N ILE A 23 -5.32 -16.99 3.06
CA ILE A 23 -6.78 -17.24 3.20
C ILE A 23 -7.60 -16.09 2.59
N LEU A 24 -7.18 -14.84 2.79
CA LEU A 24 -7.85 -13.67 2.21
C LEU A 24 -7.71 -13.64 0.69
N SER A 25 -6.53 -13.99 0.17
CA SER A 25 -6.23 -14.14 -1.25
C SER A 25 -7.11 -15.20 -1.92
N GLU A 26 -7.21 -16.39 -1.32
CA GLU A 26 -8.09 -17.48 -1.81
C GLU A 26 -9.55 -17.05 -1.90
N LYS A 27 -10.02 -16.30 -0.90
CA LYS A 27 -11.39 -15.80 -0.86
C LYS A 27 -11.59 -14.52 -1.68
N ARG A 28 -10.52 -13.99 -2.31
CA ARG A 28 -10.47 -12.71 -3.02
C ARG A 28 -11.07 -11.55 -2.22
N LYS A 29 -10.91 -11.59 -0.89
CA LYS A 29 -11.55 -10.62 0.02
C LYS A 29 -10.67 -9.40 0.22
N ASN A 30 -11.34 -8.26 0.28
CA ASN A 30 -10.73 -7.04 0.78
C ASN A 30 -10.61 -7.08 2.32
N CYS A 31 -9.43 -6.74 2.85
CA CYS A 31 -9.23 -6.62 4.28
C CYS A 31 -8.15 -5.58 4.60
N CYS A 32 -8.40 -4.74 5.60
CA CYS A 32 -7.38 -3.93 6.24
C CYS A 32 -7.22 -4.36 7.71
N PHE A 33 -5.99 -4.63 8.14
CA PHE A 33 -5.68 -4.95 9.53
C PHE A 33 -4.35 -4.36 9.98
N ALA A 34 -4.19 -4.22 11.30
CA ALA A 34 -2.99 -3.65 11.89
C ALA A 34 -2.11 -4.70 12.58
N ILE A 35 -0.81 -4.48 12.49
CA ILE A 35 0.20 -5.10 13.35
C ILE A 35 0.53 -4.09 14.44
N GLU A 36 0.01 -4.34 15.64
CA GLU A 36 0.24 -3.49 16.80
C GLU A 36 1.56 -3.83 17.50
N GLY A 37 2.33 -2.80 17.83
CA GLY A 37 3.51 -2.95 18.68
C GLY A 37 4.10 -1.60 19.08
N GLU A 38 4.76 -1.56 20.23
CA GLU A 38 5.46 -0.36 20.71
C GLU A 38 6.61 0.05 19.78
N TRP A 39 7.10 1.28 19.91
CA TRP A 39 8.36 1.64 19.25
C TRP A 39 9.51 0.73 19.69
N GLY A 40 10.37 0.34 18.74
CA GLY A 40 11.46 -0.62 18.98
C GLY A 40 11.03 -2.09 19.00
N SER A 41 9.72 -2.39 18.96
CA SER A 41 9.19 -3.78 18.93
C SER A 41 9.43 -4.52 17.61
N GLY A 42 10.15 -3.93 16.65
CA GLY A 42 10.56 -4.57 15.39
C GLY A 42 9.45 -4.79 14.36
N LYS A 43 8.39 -3.97 14.37
CA LYS A 43 7.30 -4.02 13.38
C LYS A 43 7.82 -3.99 11.93
N SER A 44 8.73 -3.09 11.61
CA SER A 44 9.32 -2.95 10.27
C SER A 44 10.13 -4.18 9.84
N PHE A 45 10.74 -4.89 10.80
CA PHE A 45 11.40 -6.18 10.54
C PHE A 45 10.37 -7.29 10.29
N ALA A 46 9.27 -7.32 11.06
CA ALA A 46 8.19 -8.27 10.81
C ALA A 46 7.56 -8.05 9.43
N LEU A 47 7.30 -6.80 9.03
CA LEU A 47 6.82 -6.46 7.69
C LEU A 47 7.82 -6.88 6.59
N GLU A 48 9.13 -6.65 6.80
CA GLU A 48 10.18 -7.12 5.88
C GLU A 48 10.13 -8.64 5.68
N LYS A 49 9.95 -9.42 6.77
CA LYS A 49 9.82 -10.88 6.69
C LYS A 49 8.53 -11.34 6.04
N ILE A 50 7.41 -10.70 6.35
CA ILE A 50 6.12 -11.01 5.69
C ILE A 50 6.23 -10.72 4.18
N GLN A 51 6.86 -9.60 3.80
CA GLN A 51 7.10 -9.25 2.40
C GLN A 51 7.93 -10.32 1.70
N GLU A 52 9.08 -10.71 2.27
CA GLU A 52 9.94 -11.77 1.73
C GLU A 52 9.16 -13.08 1.50
N CYS A 53 8.33 -13.49 2.48
CA CYS A 53 7.51 -14.68 2.35
C CYS A 53 6.44 -14.57 1.26
N LEU A 54 5.74 -13.44 1.16
CA LEU A 54 4.66 -13.27 0.18
C LEU A 54 5.18 -13.12 -1.26
N GLN A 55 6.34 -12.50 -1.45
CA GLN A 55 6.90 -12.26 -2.79
C GLN A 55 7.35 -13.53 -3.52
N VAL A 56 7.65 -14.62 -2.79
CA VAL A 56 8.07 -15.90 -3.39
C VAL A 56 6.90 -16.84 -3.68
N GLU A 57 5.69 -16.53 -3.20
CA GLU A 57 4.52 -17.38 -3.35
C GLU A 57 3.97 -17.34 -4.78
N GLN A 58 3.79 -18.51 -5.36
CA GLN A 58 3.23 -18.68 -6.69
C GLN A 58 1.77 -19.14 -6.61
N SER A 59 0.95 -18.67 -7.54
CA SER A 59 -0.42 -19.13 -7.76
C SER A 59 -0.39 -20.51 -8.40
N GLU A 60 -1.07 -21.48 -7.79
CA GLU A 60 -1.16 -22.86 -8.30
C GLU A 60 -1.91 -22.93 -9.65
N THR A 61 -2.82 -22.00 -9.91
CA THR A 61 -3.65 -21.96 -11.12
C THR A 61 -2.93 -21.34 -12.30
N THR A 62 -2.19 -20.25 -12.07
CA THR A 62 -1.56 -19.47 -13.15
C THR A 62 -0.06 -19.72 -13.29
N ASN A 63 0.58 -20.35 -12.29
CA ASN A 63 2.04 -20.48 -12.16
C ASN A 63 2.78 -19.13 -12.23
N THR A 64 2.16 -18.10 -11.65
CA THR A 64 2.66 -16.72 -11.60
C THR A 64 2.67 -16.25 -10.16
N ASP A 65 3.36 -15.16 -9.84
CA ASP A 65 3.37 -14.62 -8.47
C ASP A 65 1.93 -14.44 -7.98
N ARG A 66 1.63 -14.93 -6.77
CA ARG A 66 0.29 -14.85 -6.18
C ARG A 66 -0.02 -13.47 -5.63
N PHE A 67 1.02 -12.75 -5.18
CA PHE A 67 0.90 -11.48 -4.51
C PHE A 67 1.68 -10.38 -5.25
N PHE A 68 1.05 -9.21 -5.36
CA PHE A 68 1.74 -7.98 -5.70
C PHE A 68 1.92 -7.15 -4.43
N VAL A 69 3.15 -7.16 -3.89
CA VAL A 69 3.44 -6.52 -2.59
C VAL A 69 4.02 -5.13 -2.79
N VAL A 70 3.40 -4.14 -2.13
CA VAL A 70 3.79 -2.72 -2.16
C VAL A 70 4.05 -2.29 -0.73
N ARG A 71 5.26 -1.77 -0.46
CA ARG A 71 5.61 -1.23 0.86
C ARG A 71 5.63 0.30 0.81
N TYR A 72 4.75 0.90 1.60
CA TYR A 72 4.59 2.33 1.75
C TYR A 72 5.07 2.79 3.13
N ASP A 73 6.23 3.44 3.16
CA ASP A 73 6.77 4.11 4.33
C ASP A 73 6.17 5.52 4.42
N CYS A 74 5.21 5.71 5.34
CA CYS A 74 4.45 6.96 5.42
C CYS A 74 5.32 8.15 5.82
N TRP A 75 6.33 7.91 6.66
CA TRP A 75 7.19 8.95 7.17
C TRP A 75 8.18 9.39 6.10
N ARG A 76 8.76 8.46 5.35
CA ARG A 76 9.65 8.79 4.24
C ARG A 76 9.00 9.68 3.18
N TYR A 77 7.70 9.52 2.97
CA TYR A 77 6.94 10.21 1.93
C TYR A 77 6.03 11.34 2.46
N ASP A 78 6.22 11.75 3.72
CA ASP A 78 5.39 12.79 4.36
C ASP A 78 5.60 14.20 3.79
N TYR A 79 6.63 14.39 2.94
CA TYR A 79 6.86 15.59 2.17
C TYR A 79 5.80 15.84 1.08
N TYR A 80 5.04 14.81 0.68
CA TYR A 80 3.85 15.00 -0.14
C TYR A 80 2.69 15.45 0.75
N GLU A 81 2.12 16.63 0.49
CA GLU A 81 0.95 17.14 1.25
C GLU A 81 -0.24 16.16 1.24
N GLU A 82 -0.43 15.45 0.13
CA GLU A 82 -1.52 14.50 -0.07
C GLU A 82 -1.01 13.06 -0.17
N PRO A 83 -1.39 12.16 0.77
CA PRO A 83 -0.93 10.77 0.79
C PRO A 83 -1.20 9.96 -0.48
N ILE A 84 -2.25 10.30 -1.24
CA ILE A 84 -2.53 9.58 -2.50
C ILE A 84 -1.38 9.73 -3.49
N VAL A 85 -0.75 10.91 -3.52
CA VAL A 85 0.34 11.22 -4.45
C VAL A 85 1.57 10.42 -4.07
N ALA A 86 1.84 10.32 -2.76
CA ALA A 86 2.87 9.45 -2.22
C ALA A 86 2.63 7.97 -2.57
N ILE A 87 1.42 7.46 -2.34
CA ILE A 87 1.04 6.08 -2.67
C ILE A 87 1.23 5.80 -4.17
N ILE A 88 0.85 6.75 -5.04
CA ILE A 88 1.06 6.62 -6.49
C ILE A 88 2.53 6.57 -6.85
N SER A 89 3.33 7.46 -6.29
CA SER A 89 4.76 7.46 -6.52
C SER A 89 5.35 6.10 -6.17
N VAL A 90 4.98 5.54 -5.02
CA VAL A 90 5.45 4.22 -4.60
C VAL A 90 4.94 3.10 -5.50
N LEU A 91 3.65 3.12 -5.89
CA LEU A 91 3.09 2.13 -6.81
C LEU A 91 3.80 2.17 -8.16
N LYS A 92 4.03 3.37 -8.69
CA LYS A 92 4.75 3.58 -9.94
C LYS A 92 6.19 3.07 -9.86
N ASP A 93 6.92 3.44 -8.81
CA ASP A 93 8.30 2.98 -8.59
C ASP A 93 8.37 1.46 -8.48
N GLN A 94 7.43 0.82 -7.79
CA GLN A 94 7.33 -0.64 -7.70
C GLN A 94 7.09 -1.25 -9.08
N ILE A 95 6.12 -0.74 -9.84
CA ILE A 95 5.83 -1.22 -11.19
C ILE A 95 7.05 -1.06 -12.11
N GLU A 96 7.75 0.08 -12.06
CA GLU A 96 8.96 0.33 -12.85
C GLU A 96 10.12 -0.58 -12.45
N GLN A 97 10.27 -0.89 -11.16
CA GLN A 97 11.25 -1.89 -10.69
C GLN A 97 10.92 -3.29 -11.25
N TYR A 98 9.67 -3.72 -11.20
CA TYR A 98 9.25 -4.98 -11.83
C TYR A 98 9.55 -5.01 -13.33
N VAL A 99 9.36 -3.89 -14.03
CA VAL A 99 9.64 -3.79 -15.48
C VAL A 99 11.13 -3.74 -15.80
N SER A 100 11.93 -3.01 -15.01
CA SER A 100 13.37 -2.81 -15.27
C SER A 100 14.22 -4.06 -14.99
N LEU A 101 13.74 -4.96 -14.13
CA LEU A 101 14.33 -6.29 -13.91
C LEU A 101 14.17 -7.23 -15.13
N LEU A 102 13.40 -6.84 -16.15
CA LEU A 102 13.24 -7.59 -17.39
C LEU A 102 14.34 -7.22 -18.40
N SER A 103 15.40 -8.03 -18.47
CA SER A 103 16.51 -7.84 -19.43
C SER A 103 16.08 -8.06 -20.90
N ASN A 104 16.80 -7.43 -21.84
CA ASN A 104 16.39 -7.29 -23.26
C ASN A 104 16.31 -8.59 -24.08
N GLU A 105 17.01 -9.65 -23.71
CA GLU A 105 17.18 -10.85 -24.56
C GLU A 105 16.21 -12.00 -24.18
N THR A 106 15.77 -12.05 -22.93
CA THR A 106 14.80 -13.06 -22.43
C THR A 106 13.34 -12.66 -22.67
N LYS A 107 13.12 -11.48 -23.27
CA LYS A 107 11.80 -10.84 -23.41
C LYS A 107 10.74 -11.76 -23.99
N LYS A 108 10.98 -12.57 -25.02
CA LYS A 108 9.89 -13.33 -25.68
C LYS A 108 9.41 -14.59 -24.95
N GLU A 109 10.29 -15.32 -24.27
CA GLU A 109 9.92 -16.56 -23.57
C GLU A 109 9.59 -16.32 -22.10
N MET A 110 10.27 -15.40 -21.41
CA MET A 110 9.85 -14.94 -20.09
C MET A 110 8.58 -14.07 -20.15
N LEU A 111 8.26 -13.35 -21.25
CA LEU A 111 6.91 -12.77 -21.44
C LEU A 111 5.80 -13.83 -21.47
N ALA A 112 6.13 -15.07 -21.84
CA ALA A 112 5.19 -16.19 -21.87
C ALA A 112 5.09 -16.94 -20.54
N ILE A 113 5.96 -16.65 -19.56
CA ILE A 113 6.00 -17.27 -18.22
C ILE A 113 5.63 -16.24 -17.14
N VAL A 114 6.07 -14.99 -17.26
CA VAL A 114 5.68 -13.79 -16.47
C VAL A 114 4.31 -13.23 -16.90
N LYS A 115 3.43 -14.12 -17.40
CA LYS A 115 2.04 -13.82 -17.80
C LYS A 115 1.28 -13.27 -16.57
N ASN A 116 0.40 -12.28 -16.62
CA ASN A 116 -0.27 -11.72 -17.78
C ASN A 116 -0.83 -10.30 -17.52
N THR A 117 -0.57 -9.67 -16.37
CA THR A 117 -1.34 -8.47 -15.97
C THR A 117 -0.50 -7.33 -15.44
N ILE A 118 0.42 -7.49 -14.47
CA ILE A 118 1.34 -6.39 -14.09
C ILE A 118 2.14 -5.91 -15.30
N THR A 119 2.72 -6.83 -16.08
CA THR A 119 3.47 -6.48 -17.29
C THR A 119 2.58 -5.87 -18.37
N LYS A 120 1.31 -6.24 -18.50
CA LYS A 120 0.37 -5.58 -19.44
C LYS A 120 -0.03 -4.19 -18.96
N ILE A 121 -0.34 -4.04 -17.69
CA ILE A 121 -0.68 -2.76 -17.04
C ILE A 121 0.50 -1.81 -17.11
N ALA A 122 1.69 -2.28 -16.76
CA ALA A 122 2.92 -1.51 -16.84
C ALA A 122 3.27 -1.14 -18.28
N VAL A 123 3.13 -2.08 -19.23
CA VAL A 123 3.32 -1.80 -20.65
C VAL A 123 2.23 -0.87 -21.20
N GLU A 124 0.98 -0.94 -20.74
CA GLU A 124 -0.08 0.03 -21.07
C GLU A 124 0.21 1.41 -20.49
N ALA A 125 0.60 1.50 -19.21
CA ALA A 125 0.95 2.74 -18.53
C ALA A 125 2.19 3.42 -19.17
N ILE A 126 3.18 2.64 -19.59
CA ILE A 126 4.35 3.13 -20.34
C ILE A 126 3.95 3.55 -21.77
N LYS A 127 3.05 2.80 -22.43
CA LYS A 127 2.57 3.13 -23.79
C LYS A 127 1.59 4.29 -23.83
N SER A 128 0.84 4.55 -22.76
CA SER A 128 -0.14 5.65 -22.66
C SER A 128 0.49 7.03 -22.48
N LYS A 129 1.82 7.15 -22.67
CA LYS A 129 2.66 8.35 -22.50
C LYS A 129 2.84 8.74 -21.03
N THR A 130 4.09 8.67 -20.59
CA THR A 130 4.88 9.76 -19.96
C THR A 130 4.14 11.08 -19.62
N GLY A 131 3.07 11.04 -18.83
CA GLY A 131 2.13 12.15 -18.69
C GLY A 131 1.55 12.32 -17.29
N LEU A 132 2.15 11.71 -16.26
CA LEU A 132 1.89 12.12 -14.89
C LEU A 132 2.72 13.36 -14.61
N ASP A 133 2.19 14.52 -15.00
CA ASP A 133 2.71 15.84 -14.67
C ASP A 133 2.40 16.13 -13.18
N LEU A 134 3.04 15.36 -12.29
CA LEU A 134 2.88 15.50 -10.84
C LEU A 134 3.46 16.83 -10.33
N ASP A 135 4.31 17.48 -11.11
CA ASP A 135 4.88 18.80 -10.82
C ASP A 135 3.82 19.92 -10.77
N GLY A 136 2.67 19.74 -11.44
CA GLY A 136 1.59 20.74 -11.44
C GLY A 136 0.76 20.82 -10.16
N ILE A 137 0.86 19.83 -9.27
CA ILE A 137 0.00 19.69 -8.07
C ILE A 137 0.69 20.20 -6.80
N VAL A 138 2.02 20.34 -6.82
CA VAL A 138 2.84 20.75 -5.67
C VAL A 138 3.00 22.29 -5.60
N GLY A 139 2.01 23.03 -6.09
CA GLY A 139 2.00 24.50 -6.05
C GLY A 139 1.32 25.04 -4.79
N THR A 140 2.11 25.61 -3.89
CA THR A 140 1.65 26.48 -2.79
C THR A 140 1.04 27.76 -3.36
N SER A 141 -0.23 28.09 -3.05
CA SER A 141 -0.82 29.44 -2.84
C SER A 141 -2.35 29.42 -2.99
N GLU A 142 -3.03 30.20 -2.15
CA GLU A 142 -4.47 30.36 -1.98
C GLU A 142 -5.14 31.07 -3.18
N ASP A 143 -5.96 30.36 -3.96
CA ASP A 143 -6.98 30.93 -4.86
C ASP A 143 -8.08 29.90 -5.15
N ASP A 144 -9.35 30.29 -5.00
CA ASP A 144 -10.52 29.39 -4.99
C ASP A 144 -10.73 28.64 -6.32
N GLY A 145 -10.27 29.20 -7.44
CA GLY A 145 -10.33 28.56 -8.76
C GLY A 145 -9.36 27.40 -8.94
N LYS A 146 -8.17 27.45 -8.32
CA LYS A 146 -7.17 26.37 -8.38
C LYS A 146 -7.44 25.25 -7.38
N ILE A 147 -8.17 25.55 -6.30
CA ILE A 147 -8.61 24.54 -5.33
C ILE A 147 -9.54 23.53 -6.02
N TYR A 148 -10.49 24.00 -6.83
CA TYR A 148 -11.34 23.12 -7.65
C TYR A 148 -10.52 22.25 -8.63
N ASP A 149 -9.55 22.84 -9.31
CA ASP A 149 -8.65 22.09 -10.21
C ASP A 149 -7.79 21.07 -9.46
N LYS A 150 -7.31 21.39 -8.25
CA LYS A 150 -6.56 20.48 -7.37
C LYS A 150 -7.43 19.31 -6.91
N TYR A 151 -8.68 19.56 -6.51
CA TYR A 151 -9.65 18.50 -6.16
C TYR A 151 -10.04 17.63 -7.36
N PHE A 152 -10.24 18.23 -8.54
CA PHE A 152 -10.52 17.50 -9.77
C PHE A 152 -9.32 16.63 -10.19
N GLY A 153 -8.11 17.19 -10.11
CA GLY A 153 -6.85 16.47 -10.31
C GLY A 153 -6.73 15.29 -9.35
N PHE A 154 -7.03 15.50 -8.06
CA PHE A 154 -7.03 14.43 -7.05
C PHE A 154 -8.02 13.31 -7.37
N GLN A 155 -9.24 13.63 -7.82
CA GLN A 155 -10.22 12.61 -8.20
C GLN A 155 -9.76 11.79 -9.41
N ASN A 156 -9.12 12.42 -10.40
CA ASN A 156 -8.61 11.71 -11.57
C ASN A 156 -7.46 10.76 -11.19
N ILE A 157 -6.52 11.28 -10.41
CA ILE A 157 -5.40 10.56 -9.81
C ILE A 157 -5.89 9.34 -9.01
N PHE A 158 -6.93 9.54 -8.20
CA PHE A 158 -7.51 8.49 -7.39
C PHE A 158 -8.16 7.39 -8.24
N LYS A 159 -8.95 7.77 -9.26
CA LYS A 159 -9.54 6.81 -10.19
C LYS A 159 -8.49 6.02 -10.94
N GLU A 160 -7.42 6.69 -11.38
CA GLU A 160 -6.31 6.03 -12.05
C GLU A 160 -5.67 4.97 -11.15
N VAL A 161 -5.39 5.29 -9.89
CA VAL A 161 -4.89 4.30 -8.91
C VAL A 161 -5.83 3.11 -8.79
N GLN A 162 -7.11 3.38 -8.56
CA GLN A 162 -8.11 2.33 -8.40
C GLN A 162 -8.18 1.43 -9.64
N GLU A 163 -8.14 2.00 -10.85
CA GLU A 163 -8.15 1.25 -12.10
C GLU A 163 -6.90 0.38 -12.26
N GLN A 164 -5.71 0.92 -11.98
CA GLN A 164 -4.46 0.16 -12.07
C GLN A 164 -4.47 -0.99 -11.05
N ILE A 165 -4.83 -0.72 -9.80
CA ILE A 165 -4.88 -1.74 -8.75
C ILE A 165 -5.95 -2.78 -9.05
N LYS A 166 -7.12 -2.38 -9.54
CA LYS A 166 -8.20 -3.30 -9.94
C LYS A 166 -7.72 -4.27 -11.01
N LYS A 167 -7.04 -3.78 -12.05
CA LYS A 167 -6.48 -4.66 -13.08
C LYS A 167 -5.48 -5.64 -12.46
N ILE A 168 -4.56 -5.20 -11.59
CA ILE A 168 -3.62 -6.12 -10.90
C ILE A 168 -4.40 -7.13 -10.06
N SER A 169 -5.44 -6.68 -9.36
CA SER A 169 -6.19 -7.48 -8.39
C SER A 169 -7.02 -8.57 -9.05
N GLU A 170 -7.28 -8.50 -10.36
CA GLU A 170 -7.91 -9.58 -11.15
C GLU A 170 -7.06 -10.87 -11.14
N GLU A 171 -5.74 -10.77 -11.27
CA GLU A 171 -4.83 -11.93 -11.31
C GLU A 171 -4.13 -12.22 -9.99
N GLN A 172 -3.78 -11.18 -9.22
CA GLN A 172 -2.93 -11.30 -8.04
C GLN A 172 -3.56 -10.61 -6.85
N THR A 173 -3.30 -11.08 -5.64
CA THR A 173 -3.71 -10.33 -4.45
C THR A 173 -2.78 -9.16 -4.24
N VAL A 174 -3.32 -7.93 -4.25
CA VAL A 174 -2.52 -6.73 -3.98
C VAL A 174 -2.35 -6.60 -2.47
N VAL A 175 -1.11 -6.55 -2.00
CA VAL A 175 -0.78 -6.41 -0.58
C VAL A 175 -0.09 -5.09 -0.36
N ILE A 176 -0.70 -4.21 0.44
CA ILE A 176 -0.16 -2.88 0.74
C ILE A 176 0.27 -2.86 2.19
N MET A 177 1.57 -2.79 2.40
CA MET A 177 2.18 -2.72 3.73
C MET A 177 2.50 -1.27 4.05
N VAL A 178 1.86 -0.75 5.09
CA VAL A 178 1.97 0.63 5.53
C VAL A 178 2.82 0.65 6.79
N ASP A 179 3.96 1.33 6.74
CA ASP A 179 4.96 1.38 7.81
C ASP A 179 5.19 2.82 8.28
N GLU A 180 5.72 2.95 9.49
CA GLU A 180 6.09 4.22 10.15
C GLU A 180 4.96 5.28 10.24
N LEU A 181 3.70 4.85 10.18
CA LEU A 181 2.53 5.73 10.31
C LEU A 181 2.50 6.51 11.64
N ASP A 182 3.01 5.88 12.71
CA ASP A 182 3.11 6.46 14.05
C ASP A 182 4.19 7.55 14.18
N ARG A 183 5.04 7.76 13.15
CA ARG A 183 6.03 8.86 13.11
C ARG A 183 5.56 10.11 12.39
N CYS A 184 4.51 9.99 11.58
CA CYS A 184 3.95 11.12 10.87
C CYS A 184 3.32 12.13 11.84
N LEU A 185 3.22 13.39 11.38
CA LEU A 185 2.39 14.38 12.07
C LEU A 185 0.97 13.84 12.25
N PRO A 186 0.29 14.11 13.38
CA PRO A 186 -1.05 13.59 13.66
C PRO A 186 -2.04 13.77 12.50
N SER A 187 -2.11 14.98 11.94
CA SER A 187 -3.01 15.28 10.82
C SER A 187 -2.68 14.48 9.56
N TYR A 188 -1.39 14.24 9.29
CA TYR A 188 -0.96 13.44 8.15
C TYR A 188 -1.28 11.96 8.35
N ALA A 189 -1.04 11.41 9.54
CA ALA A 189 -1.36 10.02 9.86
C ALA A 189 -2.86 9.71 9.64
N ILE A 190 -3.75 10.62 10.07
CA ILE A 190 -5.18 10.46 9.83
C ILE A 190 -5.53 10.56 8.35
N LYS A 191 -4.95 11.54 7.63
CA LYS A 191 -5.13 11.64 6.17
C LYS A 191 -4.70 10.35 5.45
N VAL A 192 -3.57 9.75 5.83
CA VAL A 192 -3.09 8.49 5.25
C VAL A 192 -4.14 7.39 5.43
N LEU A 193 -4.64 7.21 6.65
CA LEU A 193 -5.68 6.22 6.95
C LEU A 193 -6.95 6.43 6.12
N GLU A 194 -7.42 7.68 6.02
CA GLU A 194 -8.59 8.05 5.22
C GLU A 194 -8.37 7.78 3.72
N ARG A 195 -7.19 8.12 3.18
CA ARG A 195 -6.88 7.88 1.76
C ARG A 195 -6.80 6.39 1.46
N ILE A 196 -6.10 5.62 2.29
CA ILE A 196 -6.05 4.15 2.18
C ILE A 196 -7.47 3.59 2.16
N HIS A 197 -8.30 3.98 3.13
CA HIS A 197 -9.67 3.51 3.18
C HIS A 197 -10.44 3.84 1.90
N HIS A 198 -10.41 5.10 1.46
CA HIS A 198 -11.12 5.49 0.25
C HIS A 198 -10.64 4.70 -0.97
N VAL A 199 -9.33 4.61 -1.21
CA VAL A 199 -8.79 3.95 -2.41
C VAL A 199 -9.22 2.49 -2.45
N PHE A 200 -9.05 1.78 -1.33
CA PHE A 200 -9.13 0.33 -1.33
C PHE A 200 -10.51 -0.20 -1.00
N ASN A 201 -11.41 0.56 -0.35
CA ASN A 201 -12.71 0.04 0.09
C ASN A 201 -13.61 -0.44 -1.07
N GLU A 202 -13.43 0.09 -2.27
CA GLU A 202 -14.19 -0.30 -3.48
C GLU A 202 -13.52 -1.42 -4.29
N LEU A 203 -12.33 -1.87 -3.87
CA LEU A 203 -11.55 -2.88 -4.58
C LEU A 203 -11.75 -4.27 -3.96
N GLU A 204 -11.71 -5.29 -4.80
CA GLU A 204 -11.66 -6.69 -4.40
C GLU A 204 -10.22 -7.22 -4.47
N ASN A 205 -9.94 -8.28 -3.72
CA ASN A 205 -8.63 -8.93 -3.69
C ASN A 205 -7.45 -8.01 -3.31
N VAL A 206 -7.69 -7.11 -2.35
CA VAL A 206 -6.69 -6.20 -1.78
C VAL A 206 -6.55 -6.45 -0.27
N VAL A 207 -5.32 -6.58 0.21
CA VAL A 207 -5.00 -6.74 1.63
C VAL A 207 -4.11 -5.58 2.06
N VAL A 208 -4.55 -4.82 3.06
CA VAL A 208 -3.78 -3.73 3.65
C VAL A 208 -3.31 -4.16 5.03
N ILE A 209 -2.00 -4.06 5.26
CA ILE A 209 -1.34 -4.40 6.52
C ILE A 209 -0.69 -3.13 7.06
N ILE A 210 -1.14 -2.62 8.20
CA ILE A 210 -0.62 -1.38 8.78
C ILE A 210 0.18 -1.68 10.04
N ALA A 211 1.48 -1.40 10.04
CA ALA A 211 2.26 -1.41 11.27
C ALA A 211 2.06 -0.08 12.02
N MET A 212 1.61 -0.15 13.28
CA MET A 212 1.44 1.04 14.11
C MET A 212 1.55 0.74 15.60
N GLU A 213 1.75 1.79 16.39
CA GLU A 213 1.45 1.77 17.82
C GLU A 213 0.06 2.37 18.07
N LYS A 214 -0.89 1.56 18.53
CA LYS A 214 -2.27 2.01 18.75
C LYS A 214 -2.37 3.19 19.71
N LYS A 215 -1.53 3.23 20.73
CA LYS A 215 -1.46 4.33 21.69
C LYS A 215 -1.09 5.66 21.02
N GLN A 216 -0.09 5.66 20.13
CA GLN A 216 0.28 6.87 19.39
C GLN A 216 -0.82 7.30 18.44
N MET A 217 -1.44 6.35 17.73
CA MET A 217 -2.58 6.65 16.87
C MET A 217 -3.76 7.25 17.67
N SER A 218 -4.00 6.74 18.88
CA SER A 218 -5.03 7.26 19.79
C SER A 218 -4.74 8.70 20.19
N ASN A 219 -3.49 9.00 20.57
CA ASN A 219 -3.07 10.36 20.91
C ASN A 219 -3.26 11.33 19.73
N SER A 220 -2.90 10.90 18.51
CA SER A 220 -3.10 11.68 17.29
C SER A 220 -4.58 11.98 17.02
N LEU A 221 -5.45 11.00 17.23
CA LEU A 221 -6.90 11.15 17.09
C LEU A 221 -7.49 12.09 18.13
N HIS A 222 -7.09 11.98 19.40
CA HIS A 222 -7.52 12.88 20.48
C HIS A 222 -7.07 14.31 20.22
N GLN A 223 -5.87 14.52 19.68
CA GLN A 223 -5.39 15.86 19.32
C GLN A 223 -6.24 16.52 18.22
N ILE A 224 -6.81 15.74 17.29
CA ILE A 224 -7.58 16.26 16.15
C ILE A 224 -9.07 16.41 16.47
N TYR A 225 -9.65 15.42 17.16
CA TYR A 225 -11.10 15.33 17.37
C TYR A 225 -11.53 15.56 18.83
N GLY A 226 -10.58 15.76 19.74
CA GLY A 226 -10.80 15.97 21.17
C GLY A 226 -10.81 14.67 22.00
N ASP A 227 -10.62 14.82 23.31
CA ASP A 227 -10.44 13.71 24.26
C ASP A 227 -11.68 12.79 24.40
N GLU A 228 -12.87 13.31 24.09
CA GLU A 228 -14.11 12.53 24.13
C GLU A 228 -14.28 11.56 22.94
N MET A 229 -13.35 11.59 21.96
CA MET A 229 -13.41 10.72 20.80
C MET A 229 -13.21 9.25 21.17
N ASP A 230 -14.16 8.41 20.73
CA ASP A 230 -14.03 6.96 20.77
C ASP A 230 -13.12 6.46 19.63
N VAL A 231 -11.83 6.31 19.94
CA VAL A 231 -10.79 5.86 19.01
C VAL A 231 -11.06 4.45 18.48
N ASP A 232 -11.46 3.52 19.35
CA ASP A 232 -11.75 2.14 18.94
C ASP A 232 -12.90 2.09 17.95
N ARG A 233 -13.94 2.89 18.20
CA ARG A 233 -15.03 3.04 17.26
C ARG A 233 -14.58 3.72 15.98
N TYR A 234 -13.73 4.75 16.01
CA TYR A 234 -13.24 5.39 14.78
C TYR A 234 -12.48 4.40 13.88
N LEU A 235 -11.53 3.66 14.46
CA LEU A 235 -10.73 2.66 13.74
C LEU A 235 -11.57 1.49 13.23
N LYS A 236 -12.64 1.09 13.93
CA LYS A 236 -13.56 0.01 13.52
C LYS A 236 -14.66 0.43 12.55
N LYS A 237 -15.28 1.61 12.77
CA LYS A 237 -16.57 2.02 12.16
C LYS A 237 -16.50 2.21 10.64
N ASN A 238 -15.31 2.34 10.09
CA ASN A 238 -15.09 2.50 8.66
C ASN A 238 -14.39 1.28 8.03
N ASN A 239 -14.30 0.12 8.70
CA ASN A 239 -13.39 -0.97 8.28
C ASN A 239 -11.95 -0.47 8.04
N LEU A 240 -11.58 0.65 8.68
CA LEU A 240 -10.28 1.29 8.52
C LEU A 240 -9.22 0.30 8.92
N ILE A 241 -9.34 -0.32 10.10
CA ILE A 241 -8.37 -1.26 10.65
C ILE A 241 -9.09 -2.32 11.48
N LYS A 242 -8.83 -3.60 11.18
CA LYS A 242 -9.12 -4.73 12.07
C LYS A 242 -7.88 -5.03 12.93
N PHE A 243 -8.10 -5.30 14.20
CA PHE A 243 -7.07 -5.77 15.14
C PHE A 243 -7.25 -7.28 15.35
#